data_AF-W1WWY7-F1
#
_entry.id   AF-W1WWY7-F1
#
_cell.length_a   1.000
_cell.length_b   1.000
_cell.length_c   1.000
_cell.angle_alpha   90.00
_cell.angle_beta   90.00
_cell.angle_gamma   90.00
#
_symmetry.space_group_name_H-M   'P 1'
#
loop_
_entity.id
_entity.type
_entity.pdbx_description
1 polymer ?
#
loop_
_entity_poly.entity_id
_entity_poly.type
_entity_poly.pdbx_seq_one_letter_code
_entity_poly.pdbx_strand_id
1 'polypeptide(L)'
;QATVAGFKGLGYGTEEAIELVKLSVRLAVQARNEFLEAKATGALTLRGITLGEETPDGVRYFSEGALPKPLVAASVGPYGAFLADGSEYRGYPDVQTEYLEVFHIPRLALFCEENPDILSFETIPSYDEAIAIARAMSDPYTSRGIPGWIAFSCKDGHHVSSGETIIKCAEMIDKVRPITGIGVNCTKPEYVESLIKDIRTVTDKPIAVYPNLGE
;
A
#
# COMPACT_ATOMS: atom_id res chain seq x y z
N GLN A 1 -7.95 8.87 3.61
CA GLN A 1 -8.09 8.25 2.28
C GLN A 1 -8.08 9.32 1.19
N ALA A 2 -6.97 9.51 0.48
CA ALA A 2 -6.88 10.53 -0.56
C ALA A 2 -7.59 10.04 -1.84
N THR A 3 -8.80 10.53 -2.11
CA THR A 3 -9.52 10.32 -3.38
C THR A 3 -10.13 11.63 -3.84
N VAL A 4 -10.25 11.81 -5.17
CA VAL A 4 -10.89 13.01 -5.73
C VAL A 4 -12.33 13.13 -5.23
N ALA A 5 -13.07 12.01 -5.18
CA ALA A 5 -14.43 11.98 -4.66
C ALA A 5 -14.51 12.40 -3.18
N GLY A 6 -13.59 11.91 -2.35
CA GLY A 6 -13.51 12.27 -0.93
C GLY A 6 -13.26 13.77 -0.71
N PHE A 7 -12.29 14.35 -1.42
CA PHE A 7 -12.03 15.79 -1.33
C PHE A 7 -13.18 16.63 -1.88
N LYS A 8 -13.81 16.23 -2.99
CA LYS A 8 -15.01 16.95 -3.47
C LYS A 8 -16.14 16.92 -2.46
N GLY A 9 -16.31 15.82 -1.70
CA GLY A 9 -17.26 15.74 -0.59
C GLY A 9 -16.99 16.74 0.54
N LEU A 10 -15.75 17.22 0.67
CA LEU A 10 -15.33 18.25 1.62
C LEU A 10 -15.36 19.68 1.03
N GLY A 11 -15.79 19.86 -0.22
CA GLY A 11 -15.94 21.17 -0.85
C GLY A 11 -14.76 21.63 -1.70
N TYR A 12 -13.73 20.79 -1.89
CA TYR A 12 -12.60 21.12 -2.76
C TYR A 12 -12.99 21.12 -4.25
N GLY A 13 -12.37 22.02 -5.03
CA GLY A 13 -12.50 22.03 -6.48
C GLY A 13 -11.89 20.77 -7.13
N THR A 14 -12.29 20.43 -8.35
CA THR A 14 -11.77 19.23 -9.04
C THR A 14 -10.25 19.28 -9.22
N GLU A 15 -9.71 20.41 -9.69
CA GLU A 15 -8.25 20.58 -9.89
C GLU A 15 -7.48 20.51 -8.57
N GLU A 16 -8.00 21.16 -7.54
CA GLU A 16 -7.41 21.16 -6.20
C GLU A 16 -7.39 19.76 -5.58
N ALA A 17 -8.50 19.01 -5.70
CA ALA A 17 -8.60 17.64 -5.24
C ALA A 17 -7.59 16.72 -5.97
N ILE A 18 -7.40 16.90 -7.27
CA ILE A 18 -6.40 16.18 -8.06
C ILE A 18 -4.98 16.48 -7.55
N GLU A 19 -4.64 17.76 -7.35
CA GLU A 19 -3.32 18.13 -6.84
C GLU A 19 -3.08 17.61 -5.42
N LEU A 20 -4.07 17.63 -4.54
CA LEU A 20 -3.95 17.07 -3.18
C LEU A 20 -3.68 15.56 -3.18
N VAL A 21 -4.33 14.80 -4.07
CA VAL A 21 -4.05 13.37 -4.23
C VAL A 21 -2.58 13.17 -4.63
N LYS A 22 -2.12 13.87 -5.66
CA LYS A 22 -0.75 13.77 -6.17
C LYS A 22 0.30 14.23 -5.16
N LEU A 23 -0.01 15.28 -4.40
CA LEU A 23 0.90 15.91 -3.44
C LEU A 23 1.46 14.90 -2.41
N SER A 24 0.66 13.94 -1.97
CA SER A 24 1.09 12.92 -1.00
C SER A 24 2.29 12.10 -1.49
N VAL A 25 2.24 11.63 -2.75
CA VAL A 25 3.32 10.87 -3.39
C VAL A 25 4.49 11.78 -3.72
N ARG A 26 4.21 12.99 -4.24
CA ARG A 26 5.23 13.99 -4.57
C ARG A 26 6.12 14.32 -3.37
N LEU A 27 5.52 14.56 -2.21
CA LEU A 27 6.25 14.88 -0.98
C LEU A 27 7.14 13.71 -0.54
N ALA A 28 6.66 12.47 -0.62
CA ALA A 28 7.46 11.29 -0.27
C ALA A 28 8.64 11.09 -1.25
N VAL A 29 8.41 11.29 -2.55
CA VAL A 29 9.46 11.25 -3.58
C VAL A 29 10.51 12.34 -3.37
N GLN A 30 10.08 13.56 -3.06
CA GLN A 30 10.97 14.68 -2.73
C GLN A 30 11.81 14.36 -1.49
N ALA A 31 11.19 13.90 -0.40
CA ALA A 31 11.89 13.54 0.83
C ALA A 31 12.94 12.44 0.62
N ARG A 32 12.62 11.41 -0.19
CA ARG A 32 13.59 10.37 -0.58
C ARG A 32 14.77 10.99 -1.33
N ASN A 33 14.51 11.86 -2.30
CA ASN A 33 15.56 12.46 -3.12
C ASN A 33 16.45 13.40 -2.29
N GLU A 34 15.86 14.23 -1.42
CA GLU A 34 16.58 15.09 -0.46
C GLU A 34 17.48 14.25 0.47
N PHE A 35 16.97 13.12 0.98
CA PHE A 35 17.75 12.20 1.80
C PHE A 35 18.96 11.63 1.05
N LEU A 36 18.78 11.22 -0.21
CA LEU A 36 19.87 10.67 -1.03
C LEU A 36 20.93 11.74 -1.34
N GLU A 37 20.52 12.96 -1.64
CA GLU A 37 21.42 14.09 -1.89
C GLU A 37 22.22 14.46 -0.64
N ALA A 38 21.56 14.56 0.52
CA ALA A 38 22.20 14.83 1.80
C ALA A 38 23.25 13.73 2.14
N LYS A 39 22.89 12.45 1.92
CA LYS A 39 23.80 11.32 2.09
C LYS A 39 25.00 11.39 1.13
N ALA A 40 24.79 11.71 -0.14
CA ALA A 40 25.85 11.78 -1.15
C ALA A 40 26.84 12.92 -0.90
N THR A 41 26.38 14.03 -0.33
CA THR A 41 27.19 15.22 -0.05
C THR A 41 27.84 15.20 1.34
N GLY A 42 27.57 14.18 2.16
CA GLY A 42 28.03 14.11 3.56
C GLY A 42 27.37 15.14 4.47
N ALA A 43 26.28 15.79 4.01
CA ALA A 43 25.46 16.67 4.82
C ALA A 43 24.66 15.82 5.80
N LEU A 44 25.23 15.60 6.99
CA LEU A 44 24.63 14.78 8.06
C LEU A 44 23.39 15.41 8.70
N THR A 45 22.99 16.61 8.30
CA THR A 45 21.88 17.36 8.90
C THR A 45 20.72 17.52 7.91
N LEU A 46 19.66 16.72 8.06
CA LEU A 46 18.40 16.90 7.34
C LEU A 46 17.39 17.56 8.27
N ARG A 47 17.04 18.83 8.04
CA ARG A 47 16.07 19.59 8.88
C ARG A 47 16.34 19.54 10.40
N GLY A 48 17.61 19.60 10.80
CA GLY A 48 18.02 19.55 12.21
C GLY A 48 18.13 18.15 12.82
N ILE A 49 17.87 17.09 12.04
CA ILE A 49 18.16 15.71 12.43
C ILE A 49 19.59 15.41 11.99
N THR A 50 20.49 15.21 12.96
CA THR A 50 21.83 14.70 12.67
C THR A 50 21.74 13.19 12.52
N LEU A 51 21.98 12.69 11.31
CA LEU A 51 22.04 11.26 11.09
C LEU A 51 23.22 10.68 11.89
N GLY A 52 22.99 9.64 12.69
CA GLY A 52 24.00 9.06 13.58
C GLY A 52 24.15 9.73 14.95
N GLU A 53 23.21 10.59 15.35
CA GLU A 53 23.16 11.14 16.71
C GLU A 53 22.84 10.03 17.74
N GLU A 54 23.72 9.92 18.74
CA GLU A 54 23.43 9.18 19.98
C GLU A 54 22.49 10.02 20.85
N THR A 55 21.30 9.50 21.12
CA THR A 55 20.40 10.07 22.13
C THR A 55 20.36 9.18 23.38
N PRO A 56 19.89 9.67 24.53
CA PRO A 56 19.71 8.85 25.74
C PRO A 56 18.81 7.62 25.53
N ASP A 57 17.94 7.65 24.51
CA ASP A 57 17.03 6.57 24.14
C ASP A 57 17.63 5.58 23.10
N GLY A 58 18.89 5.79 22.71
CA GLY A 58 19.63 4.96 21.76
C GLY A 58 20.15 5.72 20.53
N VAL A 59 20.90 5.04 19.67
CA VAL A 59 21.33 5.59 18.36
C VAL A 59 20.11 5.69 17.45
N ARG A 60 19.79 6.89 16.95
CA ARG A 60 18.90 6.98 15.77
C ARG A 60 19.69 6.49 14.56
N TYR A 61 19.49 5.20 14.30
CA TYR A 61 20.17 4.29 13.37
C TYR A 61 21.08 4.91 12.29
N PHE A 62 22.32 4.41 12.27
CA PHE A 62 22.93 3.91 11.05
C PHE A 62 23.31 2.43 11.25
N SER A 63 22.92 1.56 10.31
CA SER A 63 23.67 0.34 10.06
C SER A 63 24.95 0.74 9.32
N GLU A 64 26.13 0.32 9.79
CA GLU A 64 27.37 0.40 9.00
C GLU A 64 27.18 -0.34 7.67
N GLY A 65 26.96 0.42 6.59
CA GLY A 65 26.66 -0.09 5.26
C GLY A 65 25.96 0.96 4.42
N ALA A 66 26.04 0.86 3.09
CA ALA A 66 25.23 1.68 2.21
C ALA A 66 23.75 1.36 2.49
N LEU A 67 23.06 2.18 3.28
CA LEU A 67 21.59 2.07 3.40
C LEU A 67 21.03 2.02 1.97
N PRO A 68 20.32 0.95 1.58
CA PRO A 68 19.72 0.86 0.26
C PRO A 68 18.82 2.08 0.05
N LYS A 69 18.72 2.55 -1.20
CA LYS A 69 17.82 3.64 -1.58
C LYS A 69 16.46 3.41 -0.93
N PRO A 70 15.94 4.32 -0.08
CA PRO A 70 14.60 4.18 0.48
C PRO A 70 13.59 4.11 -0.67
N LEU A 71 12.59 3.23 -0.55
CA LEU A 71 11.52 3.13 -1.53
C LEU A 71 10.33 4.01 -1.13
N VAL A 72 9.65 4.57 -2.12
CA VAL A 72 8.37 5.25 -1.94
C VAL A 72 7.26 4.33 -2.41
N ALA A 73 6.43 3.90 -1.48
CA ALA A 73 5.20 3.16 -1.75
C ALA A 73 4.00 4.11 -1.70
N ALA A 74 3.27 4.26 -2.80
CA ALA A 74 2.03 5.03 -2.79
C ALA A 74 0.89 4.16 -2.21
N SER A 75 0.35 4.58 -1.07
CA SER A 75 -0.72 3.88 -0.35
C SER A 75 -2.06 4.00 -1.07
N VAL A 76 -2.70 2.86 -1.34
CA VAL A 76 -3.99 2.72 -2.01
C VAL A 76 -4.91 1.91 -1.10
N GLY A 77 -5.71 2.60 -0.28
CA GLY A 77 -6.67 1.94 0.61
C GLY A 77 -7.89 1.34 -0.11
N PRO A 78 -8.67 0.48 0.54
CA PRO A 78 -9.79 -0.21 -0.07
C PRO A 78 -10.98 0.73 -0.28
N TYR A 79 -11.95 0.30 -1.07
CA TYR A 79 -13.26 0.91 -1.18
C TYR A 79 -13.98 1.01 0.17
N GLY A 80 -13.80 0.01 1.05
CA GLY A 80 -14.44 -0.01 2.37
C GLY A 80 -14.12 1.23 3.22
N ALA A 81 -12.87 1.69 3.20
CA ALA A 81 -12.51 2.89 3.97
C ALA A 81 -12.91 4.21 3.27
N PHE A 82 -13.40 4.16 2.02
CA PHE A 82 -14.06 5.31 1.37
C PHE A 82 -15.50 5.45 1.89
N LEU A 83 -16.15 4.32 2.21
CA LEU A 83 -17.48 4.31 2.82
C LEU A 83 -17.50 4.84 4.26
N ALA A 84 -16.34 4.82 4.94
CA ALA A 84 -16.15 5.31 6.30
C ALA A 84 -17.09 4.65 7.33
N ASP A 85 -17.42 3.37 7.12
CA ASP A 85 -18.33 2.57 7.96
C ASP A 85 -17.67 1.32 8.57
N GLY A 86 -16.35 1.15 8.38
CA GLY A 86 -15.58 -0.01 8.83
C GLY A 86 -15.66 -1.22 7.90
N SER A 87 -16.22 -1.08 6.69
CA SER A 87 -16.32 -2.18 5.72
C SER A 87 -14.95 -2.66 5.22
N GLU A 88 -13.87 -1.93 5.47
CA GLU A 88 -12.48 -2.41 5.31
C GLU A 88 -12.11 -3.60 6.23
N TYR A 89 -12.98 -3.97 7.17
CA TYR A 89 -12.87 -5.15 8.04
C TYR A 89 -14.03 -6.14 7.90
N ARG A 90 -14.92 -5.94 6.91
CA ARG A 90 -16.09 -6.81 6.67
C ARG A 90 -16.28 -7.22 5.21
N GLY A 91 -15.80 -6.40 4.26
CA GLY A 91 -16.13 -6.50 2.84
C GLY A 91 -17.48 -5.87 2.49
N TYR A 92 -17.89 -6.00 1.23
CA TYR A 92 -19.09 -5.38 0.66
C TYR A 92 -19.70 -6.28 -0.43
N PRO A 93 -20.52 -7.28 -0.05
CA PRO A 93 -20.99 -8.32 -0.97
C PRO A 93 -21.88 -7.83 -2.12
N ASP A 94 -22.51 -6.66 -1.96
CA ASP A 94 -23.44 -6.12 -2.95
C ASP A 94 -22.76 -5.24 -4.02
N VAL A 95 -21.43 -5.05 -3.93
CA VAL A 95 -20.68 -4.20 -4.88
C VAL A 95 -20.04 -5.07 -5.96
N GLN A 96 -20.32 -4.74 -7.22
CA GLN A 96 -19.77 -5.46 -8.37
C GLN A 96 -18.27 -5.19 -8.54
N THR A 97 -17.51 -6.21 -8.94
CA THR A 97 -16.06 -6.12 -9.19
C THR A 97 -15.70 -5.03 -10.19
N GLU A 98 -16.48 -4.85 -11.25
CA GLU A 98 -16.25 -3.82 -12.29
C GLU A 98 -16.36 -2.40 -11.71
N TYR A 99 -17.24 -2.20 -10.71
CA TYR A 99 -17.35 -0.92 -10.03
C TYR A 99 -16.11 -0.62 -9.19
N LEU A 100 -15.58 -1.63 -8.49
CA LEU A 100 -14.35 -1.52 -7.71
C LEU A 100 -13.14 -1.22 -8.59
N GLU A 101 -13.11 -1.77 -9.81
CA GLU A 101 -12.05 -1.52 -10.78
C GLU A 101 -12.06 -0.05 -11.21
N VAL A 102 -13.22 0.47 -11.61
CA VAL A 102 -13.42 1.87 -11.97
C VAL A 102 -13.14 2.81 -10.79
N PHE A 103 -13.41 2.37 -9.55
CA PHE A 103 -13.08 3.12 -8.34
C PHE A 103 -11.57 3.33 -8.17
N HIS A 104 -10.74 2.31 -8.43
CA HIS A 104 -9.29 2.40 -8.22
C HIS A 104 -8.57 3.16 -9.34
N ILE A 105 -8.96 2.96 -10.60
CA ILE A 105 -8.23 3.46 -11.78
C ILE A 105 -7.83 4.96 -11.67
N PRO A 106 -8.73 5.91 -11.34
CA PRO A 106 -8.36 7.32 -11.33
C PRO A 106 -7.26 7.65 -10.33
N ARG A 107 -7.33 7.06 -9.12
CA ARG A 107 -6.32 7.30 -8.08
C ARG A 107 -4.97 6.68 -8.46
N LEU A 108 -4.99 5.49 -9.06
CA LEU A 108 -3.77 4.84 -9.53
C LEU A 108 -3.07 5.66 -10.61
N ALA A 109 -3.81 6.13 -11.61
CA ALA A 109 -3.26 6.96 -12.67
C ALA A 109 -2.58 8.22 -12.10
N LEU A 110 -3.25 8.92 -11.17
CA LEU A 110 -2.71 10.12 -10.53
C LEU A 110 -1.45 9.83 -9.69
N PHE A 111 -1.42 8.74 -8.93
CA PHE A 111 -0.22 8.35 -8.19
C PHE A 111 0.94 7.99 -9.11
N CYS A 112 0.67 7.29 -10.22
CA CYS A 112 1.70 6.89 -11.17
C CYS A 112 2.31 8.09 -11.92
N GLU A 113 1.63 9.22 -12.02
CA GLU A 113 2.21 10.47 -12.55
C GLU A 113 3.37 11.00 -11.69
N GLU A 114 3.34 10.74 -10.38
CA GLU A 114 4.35 11.21 -9.43
C GLU A 114 5.51 10.21 -9.25
N ASN A 115 5.53 9.11 -10.01
CA ASN A 115 6.60 8.12 -10.09
C ASN A 115 7.05 7.52 -8.73
N PRO A 116 6.13 6.94 -7.92
CA PRO A 116 6.52 6.10 -6.79
C PRO A 116 7.31 4.88 -7.28
N ASP A 117 8.10 4.26 -6.39
CA ASP A 117 8.82 3.04 -6.75
C ASP A 117 7.86 1.82 -6.81
N ILE A 118 6.76 1.86 -6.05
CA ILE A 118 5.80 0.76 -5.91
C ILE A 118 4.43 1.27 -5.42
N LEU A 119 3.36 0.53 -5.72
CA LEU A 119 2.01 0.77 -5.21
C LEU A 119 1.69 -0.19 -4.06
N SER A 120 1.18 0.34 -2.94
CA SER A 120 0.80 -0.43 -1.75
C SER A 120 -0.72 -0.48 -1.64
N PHE A 121 -1.34 -1.54 -2.14
CA PHE A 121 -2.76 -1.79 -1.91
C PHE A 121 -2.91 -2.43 -0.54
N GLU A 122 -3.42 -1.70 0.42
CA GLU A 122 -3.40 -2.12 1.82
C GLU A 122 -4.79 -2.17 2.43
N THR A 123 -4.97 -3.06 3.40
CA THR A 123 -6.23 -3.29 4.11
C THR A 123 -7.34 -3.75 3.16
N ILE A 124 -6.99 -4.52 2.11
CA ILE A 124 -7.96 -5.05 1.16
C ILE A 124 -8.79 -6.15 1.85
N PRO A 125 -10.11 -5.99 2.03
CA PRO A 125 -10.89 -6.92 2.81
C PRO A 125 -11.37 -8.13 2.02
N SER A 126 -11.32 -8.07 0.68
CA SER A 126 -12.05 -9.01 -0.17
C SER A 126 -11.33 -9.49 -1.42
N TYR A 127 -11.69 -10.70 -1.82
CA TYR A 127 -11.20 -11.33 -3.04
C TYR A 127 -11.61 -10.56 -4.30
N ASP A 128 -12.85 -10.07 -4.35
CA ASP A 128 -13.36 -9.34 -5.51
C ASP A 128 -12.65 -7.99 -5.71
N GLU A 129 -12.35 -7.26 -4.63
CA GLU A 129 -11.53 -6.06 -4.76
C GLU A 129 -10.10 -6.37 -5.19
N ALA A 130 -9.51 -7.48 -4.73
CA ALA A 130 -8.20 -7.90 -5.20
C ALA A 130 -8.21 -8.22 -6.71
N ILE A 131 -9.29 -8.80 -7.25
CA ILE A 131 -9.47 -8.97 -8.70
C ILE A 131 -9.55 -7.61 -9.40
N ALA A 132 -10.35 -6.68 -8.89
CA ALA A 132 -10.50 -5.35 -9.45
C ALA A 132 -9.16 -4.61 -9.53
N ILE A 133 -8.37 -4.66 -8.45
CA ILE A 133 -7.02 -4.11 -8.38
C ILE A 133 -6.10 -4.79 -9.39
N ALA A 134 -6.13 -6.13 -9.48
CA ALA A 134 -5.32 -6.88 -10.44
C ALA A 134 -5.63 -6.51 -11.90
N ARG A 135 -6.91 -6.30 -12.23
CA ARG A 135 -7.33 -5.83 -13.57
C ARG A 135 -6.81 -4.42 -13.85
N ALA A 136 -7.03 -3.47 -12.93
CA ALA A 136 -6.53 -2.10 -13.07
C ALA A 136 -5.00 -2.04 -13.20
N MET A 137 -4.27 -2.87 -12.45
CA MET A 137 -2.80 -2.94 -12.51
C MET A 137 -2.28 -3.60 -13.79
N SER A 138 -3.07 -4.47 -14.42
CA SER A 138 -2.73 -5.14 -15.68
C SER A 138 -2.83 -4.22 -16.89
N ASP A 139 -3.54 -3.10 -16.78
CA ASP A 139 -3.51 -2.04 -17.79
C ASP A 139 -2.21 -1.21 -17.65
N PRO A 140 -1.29 -1.27 -18.64
CA PRO A 140 -0.03 -0.54 -18.58
C PRO A 140 -0.21 0.98 -18.66
N TYR A 141 -1.34 1.49 -19.16
CA TYR A 141 -1.61 2.93 -19.17
C TYR A 141 -2.00 3.44 -17.78
N THR A 142 -2.70 2.62 -17.00
CA THR A 142 -3.04 2.91 -15.60
C THR A 142 -1.83 2.77 -14.68
N SER A 143 -1.12 1.63 -14.70
CA SER A 143 0.00 1.37 -13.77
C SER A 143 1.32 1.98 -14.22
N ARG A 144 1.47 2.34 -15.50
CA ARG A 144 2.72 2.84 -16.11
C ARG A 144 3.94 1.95 -15.86
N GLY A 145 3.71 0.65 -15.64
CA GLY A 145 4.75 -0.33 -15.32
C GLY A 145 5.27 -0.28 -13.88
N ILE A 146 4.70 0.56 -13.01
CA ILE A 146 5.01 0.59 -11.58
C ILE A 146 4.44 -0.68 -10.94
N PRO A 147 5.25 -1.47 -10.23
CA PRO A 147 4.77 -2.69 -9.57
C PRO A 147 3.89 -2.35 -8.37
N GLY A 148 3.17 -3.33 -7.84
CA GLY A 148 2.46 -3.19 -6.57
C GLY A 148 2.44 -4.45 -5.73
N TRP A 149 2.03 -4.32 -4.46
CA TRP A 149 1.63 -5.47 -3.64
C TRP A 149 0.21 -5.29 -3.13
N ILE A 150 -0.46 -6.39 -2.84
CA ILE A 150 -1.78 -6.40 -2.20
C ILE A 150 -1.66 -7.00 -0.81
N ALA A 151 -1.91 -6.21 0.23
CA ALA A 151 -2.00 -6.64 1.61
C ALA A 151 -3.47 -6.71 2.07
N PHE A 152 -3.84 -7.85 2.63
CA PHE A 152 -5.19 -8.13 3.07
C PHE A 152 -5.40 -7.81 4.55
N SER A 153 -6.60 -7.31 4.88
CA SER A 153 -7.13 -7.39 6.23
C SER A 153 -7.80 -8.76 6.42
N CYS A 154 -7.50 -9.44 7.53
CA CYS A 154 -7.96 -10.80 7.79
C CYS A 154 -8.74 -10.87 9.11
N LYS A 155 -9.82 -11.65 9.11
CA LYS A 155 -10.68 -11.84 10.30
C LYS A 155 -10.19 -12.95 11.22
N ASP A 156 -9.41 -13.89 10.68
CA ASP A 156 -8.82 -15.02 11.38
C ASP A 156 -7.51 -15.47 10.69
N GLY A 157 -6.94 -16.57 11.17
CA GLY A 157 -5.67 -17.13 10.69
C GLY A 157 -5.67 -17.69 9.26
N HIS A 158 -6.81 -17.75 8.57
CA HIS A 158 -6.95 -18.42 7.28
C HIS A 158 -7.81 -17.65 6.26
N HIS A 159 -8.59 -16.66 6.70
CA HIS A 159 -9.56 -15.96 5.85
C HIS A 159 -9.37 -14.43 5.85
N VAL A 160 -9.55 -13.84 4.67
CA VAL A 160 -9.70 -12.38 4.53
C VAL A 160 -11.01 -11.92 5.19
N SER A 161 -11.14 -10.62 5.43
CA SER A 161 -12.29 -10.03 6.13
C SER A 161 -13.66 -10.42 5.55
N SER A 162 -13.81 -10.50 4.21
CA SER A 162 -15.05 -10.96 3.56
C SER A 162 -15.30 -12.47 3.64
N GLY A 163 -14.29 -13.26 4.01
CA GLY A 163 -14.43 -14.68 4.34
C GLY A 163 -13.85 -15.68 3.36
N GLU A 164 -13.32 -15.26 2.20
CA GLU A 164 -12.52 -16.12 1.34
C GLU A 164 -11.21 -16.53 2.02
N THR A 165 -10.68 -17.70 1.67
CA THR A 165 -9.38 -18.13 2.17
C THR A 165 -8.27 -17.25 1.61
N ILE A 166 -7.25 -16.96 2.41
CA ILE A 166 -6.07 -16.22 1.95
C ILE A 166 -5.32 -16.98 0.84
N ILE A 167 -5.38 -18.32 0.86
CA ILE A 167 -4.84 -19.19 -0.20
C ILE A 167 -5.49 -18.85 -1.55
N LYS A 168 -6.82 -18.78 -1.61
CA LYS A 168 -7.56 -18.44 -2.85
C LYS A 168 -7.14 -17.06 -3.38
N CYS A 169 -6.99 -16.09 -2.49
CA CYS A 169 -6.50 -14.75 -2.85
C CYS A 169 -5.07 -14.80 -3.40
N ALA A 170 -4.18 -15.54 -2.75
CA ALA A 170 -2.78 -15.69 -3.13
C ALA A 170 -2.61 -16.40 -4.48
N GLU A 171 -3.35 -17.47 -4.74
CA GLU A 171 -3.34 -18.19 -6.03
C GLU A 171 -3.75 -17.30 -7.22
N MET A 172 -4.69 -16.38 -6.99
CA MET A 172 -5.11 -15.41 -8.00
C MET A 172 -4.00 -14.38 -8.23
N ILE A 173 -3.47 -13.79 -7.17
CA ILE A 173 -2.40 -12.78 -7.22
C ILE A 173 -1.12 -13.33 -7.84
N ASP A 174 -0.80 -14.61 -7.60
CA ASP A 174 0.43 -15.23 -8.10
C ASP A 174 0.57 -15.07 -9.64
N LYS A 175 -0.58 -15.15 -10.33
CA LYS A 175 -0.70 -15.08 -11.79
C LYS A 175 -0.66 -13.65 -12.35
N VAL A 176 -0.68 -12.63 -11.50
CA VAL A 176 -0.76 -11.21 -11.90
C VAL A 176 0.64 -10.60 -11.87
N ARG A 177 1.26 -10.46 -13.05
CA ARG A 177 2.67 -10.01 -13.19
C ARG A 177 2.96 -8.63 -12.56
N PRO A 178 2.11 -7.59 -12.72
CA PRO A 178 2.36 -6.28 -12.11
C PRO A 178 2.26 -6.27 -10.58
N ILE A 179 1.58 -7.25 -9.99
CA ILE A 179 1.53 -7.43 -8.54
C ILE A 179 2.72 -8.30 -8.14
N THR A 180 3.76 -7.68 -7.62
CA THR A 180 5.04 -8.35 -7.29
C THR A 180 5.07 -8.88 -5.87
N GLY A 181 4.09 -8.55 -5.02
CA GLY A 181 4.00 -9.03 -3.65
C GLY A 181 2.56 -9.26 -3.18
N ILE A 182 2.43 -10.03 -2.13
CA ILE A 182 1.19 -10.22 -1.37
C ILE A 182 1.49 -9.93 0.09
N GLY A 183 0.50 -9.57 0.90
CA GLY A 183 0.75 -9.29 2.31
C GLY A 183 -0.46 -9.39 3.21
N VAL A 184 -0.20 -9.11 4.48
CA VAL A 184 -1.19 -9.01 5.55
C VAL A 184 -0.88 -7.75 6.34
N ASN A 185 -1.90 -6.92 6.52
CA ASN A 185 -1.82 -5.75 7.39
C ASN A 185 -3.14 -5.50 8.11
N CYS A 186 -3.13 -4.58 9.07
CA CYS A 186 -4.31 -4.22 9.86
C CYS A 186 -5.06 -5.46 10.43
N THR A 187 -4.30 -6.50 10.76
CA THR A 187 -4.75 -7.80 11.23
C THR A 187 -4.13 -8.06 12.59
N LYS A 188 -4.81 -8.83 13.45
CA LYS A 188 -4.27 -9.20 14.76
C LYS A 188 -2.96 -9.99 14.61
N PRO A 189 -1.91 -9.70 15.40
CA PRO A 189 -0.63 -10.41 15.33
C PRO A 189 -0.75 -11.93 15.48
N GLU A 190 -1.70 -12.42 16.29
CA GLU A 190 -1.92 -13.85 16.54
C GLU A 190 -2.30 -14.67 15.28
N TYR A 191 -2.81 -14.02 14.24
CA TYR A 191 -3.18 -14.67 12.97
C TYR A 191 -2.05 -14.67 11.94
N VAL A 192 -1.02 -13.85 12.13
CA VAL A 192 -0.02 -13.56 11.09
C VAL A 192 0.75 -14.81 10.68
N GLU A 193 1.15 -15.65 11.64
CA GLU A 193 1.97 -16.82 11.34
C GLU A 193 1.24 -17.83 10.43
N SER A 194 -0.04 -18.13 10.70
CA SER A 194 -0.82 -19.06 9.88
C SER A 194 -1.10 -18.47 8.50
N LEU A 195 -1.41 -17.18 8.41
CA LEU A 195 -1.64 -16.50 7.14
C LEU A 195 -0.39 -16.53 6.24
N ILE A 196 0.81 -16.29 6.81
CA ILE A 196 2.08 -16.39 6.07
C ILE A 196 2.29 -17.82 5.56
N LYS A 197 2.06 -18.83 6.41
CA LYS A 197 2.21 -20.24 6.02
C LYS A 197 1.28 -20.59 4.86
N ASP A 198 0.01 -20.20 4.95
CA ASP A 198 -0.98 -20.43 3.91
C ASP A 198 -0.60 -19.75 2.59
N ILE A 199 -0.24 -18.47 2.61
CA ILE A 199 0.22 -17.74 1.41
C ILE A 199 1.41 -18.46 0.77
N ARG A 200 2.38 -18.89 1.58
CA ARG A 200 3.62 -19.52 1.08
C ARG A 200 3.37 -20.86 0.40
N THR A 201 2.23 -21.53 0.62
CA THR A 201 1.92 -22.79 -0.06
C THR A 201 1.66 -22.64 -1.56
N VAL A 202 1.36 -21.43 -2.04
CA VAL A 202 0.90 -21.19 -3.43
C VAL A 202 1.66 -20.12 -4.19
N THR A 203 2.57 -19.38 -3.55
CA THR A 203 3.36 -18.35 -4.24
C THR A 203 4.77 -18.21 -3.67
N ASP A 204 5.71 -17.92 -4.57
CA ASP A 204 7.08 -17.53 -4.23
C ASP A 204 7.27 -16.03 -4.06
N LYS A 205 6.24 -15.21 -4.34
CA LYS A 205 6.31 -13.75 -4.19
C LYS A 205 6.71 -13.35 -2.75
N PRO A 206 7.40 -12.21 -2.58
CA PRO A 206 7.62 -11.61 -1.27
C PRO A 206 6.30 -11.41 -0.51
N ILE A 207 6.32 -11.68 0.80
CA ILE A 207 5.18 -11.50 1.69
C ILE A 207 5.44 -10.28 2.56
N ALA A 208 4.63 -9.23 2.41
CA ALA A 208 4.68 -8.03 3.24
C ALA A 208 3.81 -8.20 4.50
N VAL A 209 4.34 -7.87 5.67
CA VAL A 209 3.65 -8.09 6.96
C VAL A 209 3.85 -6.89 7.87
N TYR A 210 2.74 -6.24 8.22
CA TYR A 210 2.73 -5.07 9.09
C TYR A 210 1.39 -5.03 9.87
N PRO A 211 1.26 -5.86 10.92
CA PRO A 211 0.02 -6.04 11.67
C PRO A 211 -0.28 -4.82 12.57
N ASN A 212 -1.47 -4.83 13.19
CA ASN A 212 -1.77 -3.88 14.25
C ASN A 212 -0.81 -4.06 15.44
N LEU A 213 -0.66 -3.02 16.26
CA LEU A 213 -0.05 -3.18 17.58
C LEU A 213 -0.87 -4.22 18.34
N GLY A 214 -0.23 -5.33 18.72
CA GLY A 214 -0.84 -6.27 19.65
C GLY A 214 -0.93 -5.62 21.02
N GLU A 215 -2.03 -5.83 21.73
CA GLU A 215 -2.09 -5.65 23.18
C GLU A 215 -1.68 -6.95 23.87
#